data_AF-A0A2N3F1C8-F1
#
_entry.id   AF-A0A2N3F1C8-F1
#
_cell.length_a   1.000
_cell.length_b   1.000
_cell.length_c   1.000
_cell.angle_alpha   90.00
_cell.angle_beta   90.00
_cell.angle_gamma   90.00
#
_symmetry.space_group_name_H-M   'P 1'
#
loop_
_entity.id
_entity.type
_entity.pdbx_description
1 polymer ?
#
loop_
_entity_poly.entity_id
_entity_poly.type
_entity_poly.pdbx_seq_one_letter_code
_entity_poly.pdbx_strand_id
1 'polypeptide(L)'
;MTTPAHFTPFEGLMRGAGQPELAIRTFGHYYGELRRGATGLVPEADLLPVDALPDANALDGRLLAVHTSVTGLPTRAWRPCVNGEPQ
;
A
#
# COMPACT_ATOMS: atom_id res chain seq x y z
N MET A 1 -12.39 -12.41 16.33
CA MET A 1 -12.13 -12.57 14.88
C MET A 1 -11.25 -13.80 14.73
N THR A 2 -11.80 -14.89 14.21
CA THR A 2 -11.19 -16.23 14.26
C THR A 2 -10.19 -16.40 13.14
N THR A 3 -8.95 -16.78 13.46
CA THR A 3 -7.96 -17.16 12.44
C THR A 3 -8.43 -18.42 11.71
N PRO A 4 -8.55 -18.40 10.36
CA PRO A 4 -8.95 -19.60 9.61
C PRO A 4 -7.90 -20.70 9.76
N ALA A 5 -8.31 -21.96 9.94
CA ALA A 5 -7.42 -23.10 10.23
C ALA A 5 -6.28 -23.29 9.21
N HIS A 6 -6.47 -22.84 7.96
CA HIS A 6 -5.46 -22.89 6.90
C HIS A 6 -4.34 -21.84 7.07
N PHE A 7 -4.55 -20.82 7.89
CA PHE A 7 -3.60 -19.72 8.09
C PHE A 7 -2.60 -19.98 9.23
N THR A 8 -2.96 -20.85 10.18
CA THR A 8 -2.16 -21.17 11.38
C THR A 8 -0.68 -21.46 11.12
N PRO A 9 -0.25 -22.24 10.11
CA PRO A 9 1.18 -22.46 9.88
C PRO A 9 1.92 -21.17 9.50
N PHE A 10 1.32 -20.30 8.71
CA PHE A 10 1.92 -19.01 8.32
C PHE A 10 1.96 -18.04 9.48
N GLU A 11 0.89 -17.98 10.28
CA GLU A 11 0.83 -17.18 11.50
C GLU A 11 1.97 -17.54 12.47
N GLY A 12 2.23 -18.83 12.67
CA GLY A 12 3.35 -19.31 13.49
C GLY A 12 4.71 -18.89 12.95
N LEU A 13 4.93 -19.03 11.63
CA LEU A 13 6.17 -18.59 10.99
C LEU A 13 6.39 -17.08 11.12
N MET A 14 5.34 -16.28 10.90
CA MET A 14 5.43 -14.83 11.00
C MET A 14 5.70 -14.35 12.43
N ARG A 15 5.06 -14.98 13.43
CA ARG A 15 5.37 -14.71 14.85
C ARG A 15 6.79 -15.12 15.21
N GLY A 16 7.25 -16.29 14.76
CA GLY A 16 8.63 -16.75 14.97
C GLY A 16 9.66 -15.82 14.32
N ALA A 17 9.31 -15.18 13.21
CA ALA A 17 10.12 -14.17 12.53
C ALA A 17 9.97 -12.75 13.11
N GLY A 18 9.26 -12.57 14.23
CA GLY A 18 9.10 -11.28 14.90
C GLY A 18 8.29 -10.24 14.10
N GLN A 19 7.43 -10.67 13.19
CA GLN A 19 6.61 -9.74 12.41
C GLN A 19 5.60 -9.00 13.31
N PRO A 20 5.30 -7.72 13.03
CA PRO A 20 4.28 -6.98 13.76
C PRO A 20 2.90 -7.64 13.64
N GLU A 21 2.10 -7.57 14.71
CA GLU A 21 0.75 -8.14 14.73
C GLU A 21 -0.16 -7.54 13.64
N LEU A 22 0.05 -6.26 13.29
CA LEU A 22 -0.65 -5.64 12.15
C LEU A 22 -0.32 -6.36 10.83
N ALA A 23 0.94 -6.71 10.58
CA ALA A 23 1.35 -7.40 9.37
C ALA A 23 0.74 -8.81 9.30
N ILE A 24 0.75 -9.54 10.42
CA ILE A 24 0.15 -10.87 10.56
C ILE A 24 -1.35 -10.81 10.24
N ARG A 25 -2.07 -9.85 10.83
CA ARG A 25 -3.51 -9.65 10.59
C ARG A 25 -3.81 -9.30 9.14
N THR A 26 -3.06 -8.37 8.56
CA THR A 26 -3.24 -7.95 7.16
C THR A 26 -2.98 -9.10 6.20
N PHE A 27 -1.91 -9.86 6.43
CA PHE A 27 -1.61 -11.03 5.61
C PHE A 27 -2.71 -12.10 5.73
N GLY A 28 -3.21 -12.36 6.95
CA GLY A 28 -4.31 -13.30 7.17
C GLY A 28 -5.61 -12.92 6.47
N HIS A 29 -5.94 -11.62 6.43
CA HIS A 29 -7.10 -11.13 5.69
C HIS A 29 -6.97 -11.43 4.19
N TYR A 30 -5.87 -11.01 3.56
CA TYR A 30 -5.69 -11.21 2.12
C TYR A 30 -5.45 -12.67 1.72
N TYR A 31 -4.83 -13.47 2.58
CA TYR A 31 -4.77 -14.92 2.41
C TYR A 31 -6.18 -15.53 2.34
N GLY A 32 -7.10 -15.04 3.17
CA GLY A 32 -8.52 -15.42 3.11
C GLY A 32 -9.18 -15.07 1.77
N GLU A 33 -8.91 -13.88 1.23
CA GLU A 33 -9.41 -13.48 -0.10
C GLU A 33 -8.88 -14.37 -1.22
N LEU A 34 -7.58 -14.67 -1.23
CA LEU A 34 -6.99 -15.57 -2.23
C LEU A 34 -7.62 -16.96 -2.18
N ARG A 35 -7.90 -17.48 -0.98
CA ARG A 35 -8.62 -18.76 -0.81
C ARG A 35 -10.06 -18.72 -1.32
N ARG A 36 -10.70 -17.56 -1.30
CA ARG A 36 -12.03 -17.34 -1.89
C ARG A 36 -11.99 -17.18 -3.41
N GLY A 37 -10.80 -17.23 -4.02
CA GLY A 37 -10.61 -17.08 -5.46
C GLY A 37 -10.42 -15.63 -5.91
N ALA A 38 -10.24 -14.69 -4.98
CA ALA A 38 -9.86 -13.33 -5.36
C ALA A 38 -8.50 -13.34 -6.07
N THR A 39 -8.38 -12.57 -7.15
CA THR A 39 -7.17 -12.52 -7.99
C THR A 39 -6.40 -11.21 -7.87
N GLY A 40 -6.99 -10.20 -7.20
CA GLY A 40 -6.45 -8.84 -7.15
C GLY A 40 -6.57 -8.07 -8.48
N LEU A 41 -7.23 -8.65 -9.49
CA LEU A 41 -7.53 -7.97 -10.75
C LEU A 41 -8.82 -7.16 -10.59
N VAL A 42 -8.82 -5.96 -11.16
CA VAL A 42 -10.03 -5.14 -11.33
C VAL A 42 -10.37 -5.15 -12.82
N PRO A 43 -11.51 -5.73 -13.23
CA PRO A 43 -11.93 -5.74 -14.63
C PRO A 43 -12.11 -4.32 -15.18
N GLU A 44 -11.78 -4.11 -16.47
CA GLU A 44 -11.98 -2.81 -17.13
C GLU A 44 -13.44 -2.33 -17.06
N ALA A 45 -14.40 -3.26 -17.14
CA ALA A 45 -15.82 -2.95 -17.02
C ALA A 45 -16.24 -2.39 -15.66
N ASP A 46 -15.44 -2.61 -14.61
CA ASP A 46 -15.66 -2.10 -13.26
C ASP A 46 -14.93 -0.77 -13.01
N LEU A 47 -14.17 -0.28 -14.00
CA LEU A 47 -13.44 0.98 -13.94
C LEU A 47 -14.24 2.10 -14.60
N LEU A 48 -14.09 3.30 -14.06
CA LEU A 48 -14.57 4.53 -14.67
C LEU A 48 -13.40 5.51 -14.80
N PRO A 49 -13.32 6.28 -15.90
CA PRO A 49 -12.32 7.33 -16.01
C PRO A 49 -12.54 8.39 -14.94
N VAL A 50 -11.44 8.96 -14.47
CA VAL A 50 -11.49 10.15 -13.61
C VAL A 50 -11.27 11.36 -14.51
N ASP A 51 -12.34 12.10 -14.81
CA ASP A 51 -12.33 13.17 -15.82
C ASP A 51 -11.62 14.45 -15.38
N ALA A 52 -11.55 14.70 -14.06
CA ALA A 52 -10.90 15.88 -13.51
C ALA A 52 -10.27 15.59 -12.15
N LEU A 53 -9.09 16.17 -11.94
CA LEU A 53 -8.41 16.19 -10.65
C LEU A 53 -8.21 17.65 -10.22
N PRO A 54 -8.22 17.96 -8.92
CA PRO A 54 -7.83 19.28 -8.44
C PRO A 54 -6.39 19.64 -8.86
N ASP A 55 -6.16 20.89 -9.26
CA ASP A 55 -4.82 21.38 -9.57
C ASP A 55 -4.04 21.67 -8.28
N ALA A 56 -2.91 20.99 -8.10
CA ALA A 56 -1.99 21.18 -6.98
C ALA A 56 -1.42 22.61 -6.89
N ASN A 57 -1.34 23.34 -8.01
CA ASN A 57 -0.88 24.73 -8.04
C ASN A 57 -1.98 25.73 -7.66
N ALA A 58 -3.26 25.33 -7.75
CA ALA A 58 -4.39 26.17 -7.35
C ALA A 58 -4.67 26.11 -5.84
N LEU A 59 -3.87 25.34 -5.11
CA LEU A 59 -4.06 24.96 -3.71
C LEU A 59 -3.39 25.95 -2.72
N ASP A 60 -3.30 27.23 -3.11
CA ASP A 60 -2.57 28.28 -2.37
C ASP A 60 -3.25 28.77 -1.08
N GLY A 61 -2.40 29.27 -0.16
CA GLY A 61 -2.74 29.91 1.12
C GLY A 61 -2.74 28.97 2.33
N ARG A 62 -3.39 27.80 2.23
CA ARG A 62 -3.48 26.84 3.35
C ARG A 62 -2.44 25.71 3.33
N LEU A 63 -1.89 25.35 2.17
CA LEU A 63 -0.90 24.27 2.05
C LEU A 63 0.53 24.66 2.43
N LEU A 64 0.91 25.93 2.23
CA LEU A 64 2.18 26.48 2.73
C LEU A 64 2.31 26.35 4.26
N ALA A 65 1.19 26.41 4.99
CA ALA A 65 1.16 26.24 6.44
C ALA A 65 1.31 24.78 6.90
N VAL A 66 1.00 23.80 6.04
CA VAL A 66 1.10 22.35 6.36
C VAL A 66 2.44 21.76 5.88
N HIS A 67 2.96 22.22 4.73
CA HIS A 67 4.23 21.75 4.14
C HIS A 67 5.44 21.96 5.07
N THR A 68 5.47 23.05 5.84
CA THR A 68 6.54 23.38 6.79
C THR A 68 6.64 22.44 7.99
N SER A 69 5.68 21.52 8.18
CA SER A 69 5.74 20.50 9.23
C SER A 69 6.37 19.18 8.78
N VAL A 70 6.67 19.01 7.48
CA VAL A 70 7.26 17.78 6.89
C VAL A 70 8.71 18.01 6.42
N THR A 71 9.37 19.07 6.86
CA THR A 71 10.81 19.26 6.59
C THR A 71 11.64 18.43 7.57
N GLY A 72 11.98 17.22 7.15
CA GLY A 72 12.83 16.31 7.93
C GLY A 72 13.00 14.91 7.33
N LEU A 73 12.17 14.53 6.35
CA LEU A 73 12.40 13.31 5.59
C LEU A 73 13.54 13.54 4.59
N PRO A 74 14.57 12.67 4.54
CA PRO A 74 15.58 12.78 3.50
C PRO A 74 14.88 12.61 2.15
N THR A 75 14.85 13.67 1.36
CA THR A 75 14.56 13.57 -0.07
C THR A 75 15.65 12.73 -0.70
N ARG A 76 15.48 11.40 -0.69
CA ARG A 76 16.17 10.56 -1.66
C ARG A 76 15.70 11.08 -3.01
N ALA A 77 16.60 11.74 -3.74
CA ALA A 77 16.34 12.21 -5.09
C ALA A 77 15.73 11.05 -5.87
N TRP A 78 14.49 11.23 -6.30
CA TRP A 78 13.80 10.27 -7.16
C TRP A 78 14.66 10.07 -8.41
N ARG A 79 15.26 8.90 -8.55
CA ARG A 79 15.88 8.46 -9.79
C ARG A 79 14.86 7.59 -10.51
N PRO A 80 14.30 8.03 -11.65
CA PRO A 80 13.38 7.19 -12.41
C PRO A 80 14.14 5.97 -12.92
N CYS A 81 13.65 4.77 -12.61
CA CYS A 81 14.11 3.55 -13.25
C CYS A 81 13.54 3.52 -14.68
N VAL A 82 14.35 3.81 -15.69
CA VAL A 82 14.06 3.41 -17.07
C VAL A 82 14.88 2.16 -17.35
N ASN A 83 14.19 1.06 -17.67
CA ASN A 83 14.76 -0.21 -18.11
C ASN A 83 15.77 -0.90 -17.18
N GLY A 84 15.55 -0.84 -15.86
CA GLY A 84 16.13 -1.81 -14.92
C GLY A 84 17.64 -1.78 -14.66
N GLU A 85 18.41 -0.86 -15.22
CA GLU A 85 19.84 -0.71 -14.89
C GLU A 85 20.12 0.56 -14.06
N PRO A 86 20.89 0.46 -12.95
CA PRO A 86 21.40 1.63 -12.23
C PRO A 86 22.68 2.17 -12.88
N GLN A 87 22.72 3.48 -13.12
CA GLN A 87 23.96 4.27 -13.34
C GLN A 87 24.16 5.20 -12.14
#